data_AF-A0A838DXQ2-F1
#
_entry.id   AF-A0A838DXQ2-F1
#
_cell.length_a   1.000
_cell.length_b   1.000
_cell.length_c   1.000
_cell.angle_alpha   90.00
_cell.angle_beta   90.00
_cell.angle_gamma   90.00
#
_symmetry.space_group_name_H-M   'P 1'
#
loop_
_entity.id
_entity.type
_entity.pdbx_description
1 polymer ?
#
loop_
_entity_poly.entity_id
_entity_poly.type
_entity_poly.pdbx_seq_one_letter_code
_entity_poly.pdbx_strand_id
1 'polypeptide(L)' 'MIEQSQQSAAETSTGILTMTPAATEKVRELLQQENDPGLGLRIFVAGGGCSGLQYGMTLDEEQEGDTV' A
#
# COMPACT_ATOMS: atom_id res chain seq x y z
N MET A 1 31.03 5.09 -22.13
CA MET A 1 29.99 4.10 -22.52
C MET A 1 30.31 2.82 -21.78
N ILE A 2 29.73 2.61 -20.60
CA ILE A 2 29.02 1.41 -20.06
C ILE A 2 28.90 1.62 -18.55
N GLU A 3 27.69 1.93 -18.08
CA GLU A 3 27.24 1.61 -16.71
C GLU A 3 25.71 1.67 -16.77
N GLN A 4 25.04 0.52 -16.90
CA GLN A 4 24.35 -0.10 -15.77
C GLN A 4 23.56 0.98 -15.00
N SER A 5 22.27 1.17 -15.26
CA SER A 5 21.28 0.35 -14.58
C SER A 5 19.95 0.42 -15.28
N GLN A 6 19.63 -0.70 -15.90
CA GLN A 6 18.32 -1.11 -16.35
C GLN A 6 17.42 -1.27 -15.11
N GLN A 7 16.71 -0.21 -14.70
CA GLN A 7 15.57 -0.34 -13.79
C GLN A 7 14.31 -0.60 -14.63
N SER A 8 14.25 -1.77 -15.25
CA SER A 8 13.05 -2.30 -15.88
C SER A 8 12.59 -3.50 -15.06
N ALA A 9 11.58 -3.24 -14.22
CA ALA A 9 10.63 -4.20 -13.66
C ALA A 9 9.60 -3.41 -12.82
N ALA A 10 8.79 -2.59 -13.48
CA ALA A 10 7.49 -2.18 -12.93
C ALA A 10 6.41 -2.86 -13.78
N GLU A 11 6.50 -4.19 -13.86
CA GLU A 11 5.36 -5.01 -14.26
C GLU A 11 4.47 -5.14 -13.02
N THR A 12 3.73 -4.09 -12.69
CA THR A 12 2.73 -4.17 -11.62
C THR A 12 1.37 -4.22 -12.27
N SER A 13 0.86 -5.45 -12.30
CA SER A 13 -0.50 -5.86 -12.58
C SER A 13 -1.52 -4.75 -12.37
N THR A 14 -2.41 -4.56 -13.35
CA THR A 14 -3.55 -3.64 -13.29
C THR A 14 -4.52 -4.07 -12.18
N GLY A 15 -4.21 -3.70 -10.94
CA GLY A 15 -5.09 -3.74 -9.78
C GLY A 15 -5.78 -2.39 -9.57
N ILE A 16 -6.85 -2.37 -8.78
CA ILE A 16 -7.60 -1.15 -8.42
C ILE A 16 -6.74 -0.09 -7.69
N LEU A 17 -5.56 -0.48 -7.22
CA LEU A 17 -4.63 0.34 -6.46
C LEU A 17 -3.19 0.04 -6.88
N THR A 18 -2.37 1.09 -6.97
CA THR A 18 -0.92 0.97 -7.14
C THR A 18 -0.21 1.60 -5.96
N MET A 19 0.77 0.89 -5.40
CA MET A 19 1.65 1.41 -4.35
C MET A 19 2.99 1.89 -4.94
N THR A 20 3.51 2.99 -4.41
CA THR A 20 4.86 3.44 -4.77
C THR A 20 5.91 2.65 -3.98
N PRO A 21 7.16 2.54 -4.49
CA PRO A 21 8.23 1.82 -3.77
C PRO A 21 8.44 2.33 -2.35
N ALA A 22 8.46 3.65 -2.17
CA ALA A 22 8.62 4.29 -0.85
C ALA A 22 7.48 3.96 0.11
N ALA A 23 6.24 3.85 -0.39
CA ALA A 23 5.10 3.48 0.45
C ALA A 23 5.21 2.01 0.92
N THR A 24 5.60 1.10 0.02
CA THR A 24 5.81 -0.31 0.35
C THR A 24 6.90 -0.48 1.42
N GLU A 25 8.02 0.24 1.29
CA GLU A 25 9.07 0.24 2.31
C GLU A 25 8.53 0.73 3.66
N LYS A 26 7.79 1.84 3.67
CA LYS A 26 7.29 2.40 4.92
C LYS A 26 6.30 1.48 5.62
N VAL A 27 5.40 0.86 4.86
CA VAL A 27 4.42 -0.09 5.39
C VAL A 27 5.12 -1.31 5.97
N ARG A 28 6.15 -1.82 5.27
CA ARG A 28 6.96 -2.94 5.76
C ARG A 28 7.66 -2.60 7.06
N GLU A 29 8.22 -1.40 7.20
CA GLU A 29 8.82 -0.95 8.47
C GLU A 29 7.79 -0.97 9.62
N LEU A 30 6.58 -0.44 9.37
CA LEU A 30 5.53 -0.38 10.39
C LEU A 30 5.03 -1.78 10.80
N LEU A 31 4.85 -2.69 9.84
CA LEU A 31 4.48 -4.09 10.11
C LEU A 31 5.56 -4.82 10.94
N GLN A 32 6.84 -4.56 10.65
CA GLN A 32 7.95 -5.12 11.42
C GLN A 32 8.01 -4.57 12.84
N GLN A 33 7.54 -3.34 13.08
CA GLN A 33 7.46 -2.76 14.41
C GLN A 33 6.38 -3.43 15.25
N GLU A 34 5.20 -3.68 14.66
CA GLU A 34 4.09 -4.36 15.35
C GLU A 34 4.41 -5.83 15.67
N ASN A 35 5.33 -6.47 14.93
CA ASN A 35 5.71 -7.89 15.10
C ASN A 35 4.53 -8.87 14.95
N ASP A 36 3.47 -8.47 14.24
CA ASP A 36 2.31 -9.31 14.00
C ASP A 36 2.19 -9.66 12.50
N PRO A 37 2.27 -10.95 12.13
CA PRO A 37 2.17 -11.39 10.74
C PRO A 37 0.74 -11.42 10.20
N GLY A 38 -0.28 -11.22 11.04
CA GLY A 38 -1.69 -11.13 10.63
C GLY A 38 -2.11 -9.73 10.22
N LEU A 39 -1.33 -8.69 10.56
CA LEU A 39 -1.61 -7.32 10.19
C LEU A 39 -1.26 -7.04 8.72
N GLY A 40 -2.19 -6.38 8.03
CA GLY A 40 -2.03 -5.84 6.69
C GLY A 40 -2.34 -4.35 6.64
N LEU A 41 -1.92 -3.68 5.55
CA LEU A 41 -2.35 -2.31 5.30
C LEU A 41 -3.75 -2.30 4.72
N ARG A 42 -4.69 -1.74 5.48
CA ARG A 42 -6.07 -1.53 5.04
C ARG A 42 -6.29 -0.08 4.65
N ILE A 43 -6.97 0.13 3.52
CA ILE A 43 -7.31 1.45 3.00
C ILE A 43 -8.82 1.61 3.03
N PHE A 44 -9.29 2.72 3.58
CA PHE A 44 -10.70 2.99 3.75
C PHE A 44 -11.03 4.43 3.37
N VAL A 45 -12.30 4.70 3.10
CA VAL A 45 -12.77 6.08 2.92
C VAL A 45 -13.07 6.65 4.31
N ALA A 46 -12.20 7.56 4.78
CA ALA A 46 -12.36 8.23 6.07
C ALA A 46 -13.53 9.22 6.09
N GLY A 47 -14.00 9.67 4.92
CA GLY A 47 -15.18 10.51 4.78
C GLY A 47 -15.20 11.26 3.45
N GLY A 48 -16.06 12.28 3.34
CA GLY A 48 -16.10 13.13 2.15
C GLY A 48 -16.74 14.49 2.45
N GLY A 49 -16.28 15.52 1.74
CA GLY A 49 -16.81 16.88 1.80
C GLY A 49 -17.03 17.48 0.41
N CYS A 50 -17.30 18.79 0.32
CA CYS A 50 -17.52 19.48 -0.97
C CYS A 50 -16.35 19.36 -1.96
N SER A 51 -15.15 19.02 -1.47
CA SER A 51 -13.93 18.88 -2.29
C SER A 51 -13.56 17.43 -2.61
N GLY A 52 -14.40 16.45 -2.25
CA GLY A 52 -14.20 15.04 -2.58
C GLY A 52 -14.05 14.11 -1.37
N LEU A 53 -13.61 12.89 -1.66
CA LEU A 53 -13.43 11.82 -0.68
C LEU A 53 -12.05 11.92 -0.02
N GLN A 54 -12.00 11.65 1.28
CA GLN A 54 -10.77 11.50 2.04
C GLN A 54 -10.52 10.02 2.27
N TYR A 55 -9.31 9.57 1.95
CA TYR A 55 -8.88 8.20 2.16
C TYR A 55 -8.01 8.13 3.42
N GLY A 56 -8.25 7.11 4.22
CA GLY A 56 -7.44 6.75 5.38
C GLY A 56 -6.75 5.41 5.15
N MET A 57 -5.67 5.19 5.90
CA MET A 57 -4.92 3.95 5.91
C MET A 57 -4.67 3.53 7.36
N THR A 58 -4.86 2.25 7.66
CA THR A 58 -4.63 1.67 8.98
C THR A 58 -3.96 0.31 8.83
N LEU A 59 -3.28 -0.15 9.87
CA LEU A 59 -2.86 -1.55 9.96
C LEU A 59 -3.95 -2.32 10.68
N ASP A 60 -4.49 -3.34 10.04
CA ASP A 60 -5.59 -4.16 10.55
C ASP A 60 -5.49 -5.57 9.95
N GLU A 61 -6.14 -6.54 10.57
CA GLU A 61 -6.27 -7.88 10.00
C GLU A 61 -7.18 -7.85 8.75
N GLU A 62 -7.01 -8.83 7.87
CA GLU A 62 -7.91 -9.00 6.72
C GLU A 62 -9.34 -9.25 7.22
N GLN A 63 -10.31 -8.48 6.71
CA GLN A 63 -11.72 -8.65 7.06
C GLN A 63 -12.54 -9.19 5.89
N GLU A 64 -13.66 -9.82 6.22
CA GLU A 64 -14.59 -10.36 5.23
C GLU A 64 -15.12 -9.23 4.32
N GLY A 65 -14.80 -9.32 3.02
CA GLY A 65 -15.19 -8.35 2.01
C GLY A 65 -14.12 -7.32 1.64
N ASP A 66 -12.94 -7.35 2.27
CA ASP A 66 -11.78 -6.59 1.78
C ASP A 66 -11.29 -7.13 0.43
N THR A 67 -10.78 -6.21 -0.41
CA THR A 67 -10.15 -6.56 -1.69
C THR A 67 -8.63 -6.53 -1.51
N VAL A 68 -7.97 -7.67 -1.68
CA VAL A 68 -6.51 -7.85 -1.53
C VAL A 68 -5.76 -7.98 -2.86
#